data_AF-A0A914C5Q1-F1
#
_entry.id   AF-A0A914C5Q1-F1
#
_cell.length_a   1.000
_cell.length_b   1.000
_cell.length_c   1.000
_cell.angle_alpha   90.00
_cell.angle_beta   90.00
_cell.angle_gamma   90.00
#
_symmetry.space_group_name_H-M   'P 1'
#
loop_
_entity.id
_entity.type
_entity.pdbx_description
1 polymer ?
#
loop_
_entity_poly.entity_id
_entity_poly.type
_entity_poly.pdbx_seq_one_letter_code
_entity_poly.pdbx_strand_id
1 'polypeptide(L)'
;MAMDAVEASYGYMCGTGYRQFEEHAGCFAEDCTKPVKCQSMAMDAVEASYGYMCGTGYRQFEEHAGCFAEVESQKEYVECKNAASSSMNDALKLRVESSDIYFERLCSIMDNYLRCCRPLVYDKCGKSAWKLVSQITIDSLHVTMPTCDVNRALL
;
A
#
# COMPACT_ATOMS: atom_id res chain seq x y z
N MET A 1 5.36 -2.01 -1.87
CA MET A 1 4.04 -1.41 -2.20
C MET A 1 3.41 -0.61 -1.06
N ALA A 2 3.21 -1.17 0.15
CA ALA A 2 2.81 -0.36 1.32
C ALA A 2 3.95 0.54 1.84
N MET A 3 5.21 0.15 1.63
CA MET A 3 6.40 0.93 1.98
C MET A 3 7.01 1.69 0.79
N ASP A 4 6.93 1.21 -0.46
CA ASP A 4 7.26 2.08 -1.63
C ASP A 4 6.31 3.29 -1.77
N ALA A 5 5.11 3.20 -1.18
CA ALA A 5 4.21 4.32 -0.93
C ALA A 5 4.84 5.38 0.01
N VAL A 6 5.63 4.94 1.00
CA VAL A 6 6.32 5.79 1.98
C VAL A 6 7.44 6.61 1.32
N GLU A 7 8.22 6.06 0.39
CA GLU A 7 9.38 6.80 -0.15
C GLU A 7 8.98 7.86 -1.20
N ALA A 8 7.96 7.60 -2.03
CA ALA A 8 7.65 8.46 -3.17
C ALA A 8 6.81 9.71 -2.84
N SER A 9 6.37 9.88 -1.59
CA SER A 9 5.22 10.75 -1.35
C SER A 9 5.15 11.49 -0.03
N TYR A 10 6.13 11.35 0.86
CA TYR A 10 5.97 11.88 2.22
C TYR A 10 5.82 13.40 2.33
N GLY A 11 6.47 14.16 1.46
CA GLY A 11 6.24 15.61 1.34
C GLY A 11 5.05 15.99 0.45
N TYR A 12 4.67 15.10 -0.47
CA TYR A 12 3.65 15.38 -1.50
C TYR A 12 2.25 14.91 -1.04
N MET A 13 2.06 13.67 -0.62
CA MET A 13 0.75 13.10 -0.26
C MET A 13 0.22 13.52 1.11
N CYS A 14 1.05 13.75 2.14
CA CYS A 14 0.58 14.38 3.38
C CYS A 14 0.46 15.93 3.27
N GLY A 15 0.70 16.49 2.07
CA GLY A 15 0.65 17.93 1.76
C GLY A 15 -0.25 18.23 0.55
N THR A 16 0.25 18.99 -0.44
CA THR A 16 -0.54 19.45 -1.61
C THR A 16 -0.77 18.40 -2.70
N GLY A 17 -0.03 17.30 -2.69
CA GLY A 17 -0.07 16.23 -3.69
C GLY A 17 -1.33 15.37 -3.68
N TYR A 18 -2.08 15.36 -2.56
CA TYR A 18 -3.39 14.71 -2.49
C TYR A 18 -4.38 15.28 -3.52
N ARG A 19 -4.31 16.60 -3.78
CA ARG A 19 -5.13 17.29 -4.79
C ARG A 19 -4.75 16.97 -6.24
N GLN A 20 -3.52 16.51 -6.48
CA GLN A 20 -3.03 16.25 -7.84
C GLN A 20 -3.30 14.81 -8.30
N PHE A 21 -3.48 13.87 -7.36
CA PHE A 21 -3.91 12.51 -7.67
C PHE A 21 -5.39 12.46 -8.12
N GLU A 22 -6.24 13.36 -7.61
CA GLU A 22 -7.63 13.54 -8.09
C GLU A 22 -7.70 13.85 -9.59
N GLU A 23 -6.75 14.61 -10.16
CA GLU A 23 -6.78 15.03 -11.57
C GLU A 23 -6.56 13.88 -12.57
N HIS A 24 -5.97 12.75 -12.14
CA HIS A 24 -5.71 11.59 -13.00
C HIS A 24 -6.76 10.47 -12.88
N ALA A 25 -7.75 10.63 -12.00
CA ALA A 25 -8.77 9.62 -11.71
C ALA A 25 -9.92 9.66 -12.73
N GLY A 26 -9.64 9.53 -14.03
CA GLY A 26 -10.60 9.15 -15.09
C GLY A 26 -12.05 9.61 -14.90
N CYS A 27 -12.27 10.90 -14.64
CA CYS A 27 -13.60 11.41 -14.32
C CYS A 27 -14.41 11.64 -15.60
N PHE A 28 -15.51 10.90 -15.78
CA PHE A 28 -16.49 11.20 -16.82
C PHE A 28 -17.62 12.04 -16.22
N ALA A 29 -17.77 13.27 -16.71
CA ALA A 29 -18.95 14.09 -16.41
C ALA A 29 -20.08 13.65 -17.35
N GLU A 30 -21.16 13.11 -16.80
CA GLU A 30 -22.39 12.88 -17.59
C GLU A 30 -23.06 14.20 -18.00
N ASP A 31 -22.79 15.30 -17.29
CA ASP A 31 -23.39 16.62 -17.53
C ASP A 31 -22.51 17.76 -16.97
N CYS A 32 -22.25 18.80 -17.77
CA CYS A 32 -21.32 19.91 -17.45
C CYS A 32 -21.81 20.83 -16.31
N THR A 33 -23.02 20.64 -15.81
CA THR A 33 -23.67 21.49 -14.81
C THR A 33 -23.72 20.88 -13.41
N LYS A 34 -23.27 19.63 -13.24
CA LYS A 34 -23.27 18.92 -11.96
C LYS A 34 -21.86 18.74 -11.41
N PRO A 35 -21.68 18.76 -10.08
CA PRO A 35 -20.40 18.43 -9.47
C PRO A 35 -20.01 16.99 -9.85
N VAL A 36 -18.80 16.84 -10.40
CA VAL A 36 -18.24 15.55 -10.80
C VAL A 36 -17.81 14.82 -9.53
N LYS A 37 -18.44 13.67 -9.24
CA LYS A 37 -17.95 12.74 -8.21
C LYS A 37 -16.97 11.78 -8.87
N CYS A 38 -15.68 12.04 -8.70
CA CYS A 38 -14.64 11.09 -9.09
C CYS A 38 -14.50 10.04 -7.98
N GLN A 39 -15.24 8.92 -8.11
CA GLN A 39 -15.00 7.75 -7.28
C GLN A 39 -14.12 6.77 -8.04
N SER A 40 -12.93 6.52 -7.52
CA SER A 40 -11.95 5.58 -8.06
C SER A 40 -11.48 4.73 -6.90
N MET A 41 -11.51 3.41 -7.07
CA MET A 41 -10.96 2.48 -6.07
C MET A 41 -9.49 2.78 -5.74
N ALA A 42 -8.74 3.35 -6.69
CA ALA A 42 -7.36 3.77 -6.44
C ALA A 42 -7.28 4.99 -5.52
N MET A 43 -8.23 5.93 -5.63
CA MET A 43 -8.33 7.08 -4.74
C MET A 43 -8.74 6.65 -3.34
N ASP A 44 -9.75 5.78 -3.23
CA ASP A 44 -10.20 5.25 -1.94
C ASP A 44 -9.07 4.46 -1.26
N ALA A 45 -8.28 3.71 -2.03
CA ALA A 45 -7.12 2.97 -1.52
C ALA A 45 -6.02 3.90 -0.99
N VAL A 46 -5.72 4.98 -1.73
CA VAL A 46 -4.78 6.02 -1.29
C VAL A 46 -5.31 6.69 -0.04
N GLU A 47 -6.58 7.07 0.01
CA GLU A 47 -7.19 7.68 1.20
C GLU A 47 -7.11 6.76 2.42
N ALA A 48 -7.43 5.47 2.27
CA ALA A 48 -7.34 4.52 3.38
C ALA A 48 -5.89 4.35 3.88
N SER A 49 -4.93 4.30 2.96
CA SER A 49 -3.51 4.08 3.29
C SER A 49 -2.88 5.32 3.94
N TYR A 50 -3.06 6.49 3.32
CA TYR A 50 -2.44 7.74 3.76
C TYR A 50 -3.27 8.49 4.80
N GLY A 51 -4.58 8.25 4.89
CA GLY A 51 -5.44 8.88 5.89
C GLY A 51 -5.03 8.50 7.32
N TYR A 52 -4.75 7.21 7.57
CA TYR A 52 -4.20 6.78 8.86
C TYR A 52 -2.78 7.33 9.05
N MET A 53 -1.93 7.14 8.05
CA MET A 53 -0.50 7.45 8.10
C MET A 53 -0.22 8.95 8.28
N CYS A 54 -0.93 9.83 7.59
CA CYS A 54 -0.84 11.30 7.72
C CYS A 54 -1.76 11.85 8.83
N GLY A 55 -2.65 11.03 9.38
CA GLY A 55 -3.57 11.37 10.47
C GLY A 55 -3.08 10.85 11.82
N THR A 56 -3.85 9.95 12.42
CA THR A 56 -3.58 9.43 13.77
C THR A 56 -2.27 8.63 13.88
N GLY A 57 -1.79 8.06 12.77
CA GLY A 57 -0.54 7.32 12.68
C GLY A 57 0.70 8.19 12.46
N TYR A 58 0.54 9.50 12.19
CA TYR A 58 1.62 10.38 11.77
C TYR A 58 2.81 10.40 12.71
N ARG A 59 2.56 10.55 14.01
CA ARG A 59 3.64 10.61 15.00
C ARG A 59 4.43 9.29 15.08
N GLN A 60 3.73 8.15 15.02
CA GLN A 60 4.40 6.84 15.00
C GLN A 60 5.21 6.65 13.73
N PHE A 61 4.71 7.17 12.62
CA PHE A 61 5.47 7.15 11.39
C PHE A 61 6.73 7.99 11.49
N GLU A 62 6.64 9.24 11.93
CA GLU A 62 7.78 10.14 12.07
C GLU A 62 8.87 9.54 12.96
N GLU A 63 8.45 8.89 14.06
CA GLU A 63 9.33 8.16 14.98
C GLU A 63 10.07 6.97 14.32
N HIS A 64 9.52 6.38 13.25
CA HIS A 64 10.06 5.19 12.59
C HIS A 64 10.62 5.43 11.18
N ALA A 65 10.39 6.61 10.59
CA ALA A 65 10.72 6.95 9.21
C ALA A 65 12.20 6.70 8.87
N GLY A 66 13.11 7.15 9.73
CA GLY A 66 14.55 6.92 9.54
C GLY A 66 14.92 5.44 9.54
N CYS A 67 14.30 4.65 10.41
CA CYS A 67 14.55 3.20 10.46
C CYS A 67 14.01 2.48 9.22
N PHE A 68 12.82 2.87 8.74
CA PHE A 68 12.28 2.32 7.49
C PHE A 68 13.20 2.59 6.31
N ALA A 69 13.72 3.81 6.17
CA ALA A 69 14.67 4.13 5.10
C ALA A 69 15.92 3.22 5.14
N GLU A 70 16.45 2.92 6.32
CA GLU A 70 17.56 1.99 6.44
C GLU A 70 17.18 0.54 6.13
N VAL A 71 15.95 0.10 6.45
CA VAL A 71 15.45 -1.23 6.06
C VAL A 71 15.30 -1.31 4.55
N GLU A 72 14.79 -0.27 3.90
CA GLU A 72 14.59 -0.24 2.45
C GLU A 72 15.89 -0.31 1.64
N SER A 73 17.00 0.15 2.23
CA SER A 73 18.34 0.01 1.65
C SER A 73 18.97 -1.38 1.83
N GLN A 74 18.41 -2.26 2.68
CA GLN A 74 18.97 -3.59 2.92
C GLN A 74 18.71 -4.49 1.72
N LYS A 75 19.73 -5.27 1.35
CA LYS A 75 19.68 -6.15 0.19
C LYS A 75 18.56 -7.18 0.32
N GLU A 76 18.40 -7.75 1.50
CA GLU A 76 17.38 -8.74 1.84
C GLU A 76 15.97 -8.18 1.66
N TYR A 77 15.77 -6.92 2.05
CA TYR A 77 14.49 -6.24 1.87
C TYR A 77 14.22 -5.95 0.38
N VAL A 78 15.24 -5.50 -0.35
CA VAL A 78 15.16 -5.29 -1.80
C VAL A 78 14.87 -6.60 -2.53
N GLU A 79 15.41 -7.73 -2.08
CA GLU A 79 15.10 -9.07 -2.62
C GLU A 79 13.63 -9.43 -2.40
N CYS A 80 13.08 -9.22 -1.20
CA CYS A 80 11.65 -9.38 -0.93
C CYS A 80 10.79 -8.53 -1.88
N LYS A 81 11.17 -7.26 -2.06
CA LYS A 81 10.47 -6.32 -2.95
C LYS A 81 10.50 -6.78 -4.41
N ASN A 82 11.66 -7.16 -4.90
CA ASN A 82 11.84 -7.59 -6.29
C ASN A 82 11.09 -8.90 -6.58
N ALA A 83 11.10 -9.85 -5.65
CA ALA A 83 10.34 -11.09 -5.77
C ALA A 83 8.82 -10.84 -5.84
N ALA A 84 8.31 -9.95 -4.99
CA ALA A 84 6.91 -9.55 -5.02
C ALA A 84 6.54 -8.85 -6.34
N SER A 85 7.35 -7.88 -6.77
CA SER A 85 7.15 -7.14 -8.03
C SER A 85 7.13 -8.08 -9.26
N SER A 86 8.08 -9.01 -9.34
CA SER A 86 8.09 -10.03 -10.40
C SER A 86 6.83 -10.88 -10.38
N SER A 87 6.41 -11.34 -9.19
CA SER A 87 5.22 -12.18 -9.05
C SER A 87 3.93 -11.44 -9.43
N MET A 88 3.84 -10.14 -9.12
CA MET A 88 2.71 -9.31 -9.53
C MET A 88 2.67 -9.10 -11.04
N ASN A 89 3.82 -8.87 -11.67
CA ASN A 89 3.92 -8.76 -13.13
C ASN A 89 3.47 -10.05 -13.83
N ASP A 90 3.76 -11.21 -13.25
CA ASP A 90 3.24 -12.48 -13.75
C ASP A 90 1.74 -12.62 -13.52
N ALA A 91 1.23 -12.20 -12.36
CA ALA A 91 -0.21 -12.22 -12.07
C ALA A 91 -1.01 -11.32 -13.00
N LEU A 92 -0.45 -10.20 -13.49
CA LEU A 92 -1.12 -9.32 -14.46
C LEU A 92 -1.54 -10.06 -15.74
N LYS A 93 -0.84 -11.15 -16.12
CA LYS A 93 -1.22 -11.99 -17.27
C LYS A 93 -2.58 -12.68 -17.05
N LEU A 94 -2.93 -12.98 -15.80
CA LEU A 94 -4.18 -13.62 -15.41
C LEU A 94 -5.37 -12.65 -15.38
N ARG A 95 -5.12 -11.33 -15.38
CA ARG A 95 -6.16 -10.30 -15.31
C ARG A 95 -7.18 -10.41 -16.46
N VAL A 96 -6.74 -10.89 -17.62
CA VAL A 96 -7.57 -11.06 -18.82
C VAL A 96 -8.42 -12.34 -18.76
N GLU A 97 -7.97 -13.34 -17.99
CA GLU A 97 -8.58 -14.67 -17.96
C GLU A 97 -9.65 -14.80 -16.87
N SER A 98 -9.38 -14.28 -15.66
CA SER A 98 -10.33 -14.29 -14.55
C SER A 98 -9.94 -13.27 -13.49
N SER A 99 -10.85 -12.35 -13.18
CA SER A 99 -10.63 -11.34 -12.14
C SER A 99 -10.52 -11.96 -10.74
N ASP A 100 -11.28 -13.02 -10.45
CA ASP A 100 -11.25 -13.67 -9.12
C ASP A 100 -9.90 -14.36 -8.88
N ILE A 101 -9.41 -15.12 -9.86
CA ILE A 101 -8.11 -15.80 -9.79
C ILE A 101 -6.97 -14.76 -9.70
N TYR A 102 -7.12 -13.63 -10.39
CA TYR A 102 -6.19 -12.51 -10.30
C TYR A 102 -6.11 -11.94 -8.88
N PHE A 103 -7.25 -11.66 -8.23
CA PHE A 103 -7.28 -11.13 -6.87
C PHE A 103 -6.79 -12.14 -5.81
N GLU A 104 -7.14 -13.41 -5.94
CA GLU A 104 -6.59 -14.47 -5.08
C GLU A 104 -5.06 -14.55 -5.19
N ARG A 105 -4.54 -14.45 -6.43
CA ARG A 105 -3.10 -14.48 -6.67
C ARG A 105 -2.41 -13.25 -6.09
N LEU A 106 -2.97 -12.05 -6.27
CA LEU A 106 -2.44 -10.83 -5.66
C LEU A 106 -2.42 -10.91 -4.14
N CYS A 107 -3.47 -11.44 -3.53
CA CYS A 107 -3.54 -11.62 -2.09
C CYS A 107 -2.41 -12.53 -1.57
N SER A 108 -2.18 -13.66 -2.24
CA SER A 108 -1.08 -14.57 -1.90
C SER A 108 0.30 -13.91 -2.06
N ILE A 109 0.49 -13.09 -3.09
CA ILE A 109 1.75 -12.36 -3.28
C ILE A 109 1.98 -11.36 -2.15
N MET A 110 0.92 -10.66 -1.72
CA MET A 110 0.98 -9.73 -0.59
C MET A 110 1.30 -10.44 0.74
N ASP A 111 0.66 -11.57 1.04
CA ASP A 111 0.97 -12.38 2.24
C ASP A 111 2.45 -12.82 2.23
N ASN A 112 2.96 -13.33 1.10
CA ASN A 112 4.36 -13.73 0.96
C ASN A 112 5.34 -12.57 1.13
N TYR A 113 5.04 -11.41 0.54
CA TYR A 113 5.85 -10.21 0.68
C TYR A 113 5.93 -9.75 2.15
N LEU A 114 4.79 -9.71 2.85
CA LEU A 114 4.73 -9.33 4.26
C LEU A 114 5.50 -10.30 5.15
N ARG A 115 5.40 -11.62 4.90
CA ARG A 115 6.20 -12.63 5.61
C ARG A 115 7.70 -12.43 5.42
N CYS A 116 8.11 -12.06 4.20
CA CYS A 116 9.51 -11.80 3.86
C CYS A 116 10.05 -10.56 4.57
N CYS A 117 9.29 -9.46 4.57
CA CYS A 117 9.70 -8.19 5.14
C CYS A 117 9.60 -8.13 6.67
N ARG A 118 8.69 -8.90 7.27
CA ARG A 118 8.42 -8.87 8.72
C ARG A 118 9.67 -8.96 9.59
N PRO A 119 10.53 -9.99 9.49
CA PRO A 119 11.70 -10.08 10.35
C PRO A 119 12.64 -8.87 10.17
N LEU A 120 12.81 -8.38 8.94
CA LEU A 120 13.69 -7.25 8.63
C LEU A 120 13.23 -5.95 9.31
N VAL A 121 11.92 -5.70 9.31
CA VAL A 121 11.34 -4.52 9.97
C VAL A 121 11.23 -4.73 11.49
N TYR A 122 10.76 -5.89 11.93
CA TYR A 122 10.51 -6.18 13.34
C TYR A 122 11.81 -6.18 14.15
N ASP A 123 12.86 -6.83 13.63
CA ASP A 123 14.12 -6.98 14.35
C ASP A 123 14.91 -5.66 14.39
N LYS A 124 14.79 -4.84 13.33
CA LYS A 124 15.52 -3.57 13.23
C LYS A 124 14.76 -2.37 13.82
N CYS A 125 13.49 -2.23 13.48
CA CYS A 125 12.67 -1.06 13.87
C CYS A 125 11.72 -1.33 15.03
N GLY A 126 11.59 -2.59 15.44
CA GLY A 126 10.82 -2.99 16.60
C GLY A 126 9.34 -3.23 16.32
N LYS A 127 8.66 -3.71 17.37
CA LYS A 127 7.25 -4.12 17.31
C LYS A 127 6.29 -2.99 16.97
N SER A 128 6.53 -1.77 17.45
CA SER A 128 5.66 -0.61 17.15
C SER A 128 5.72 -0.23 15.68
N ALA A 129 6.90 -0.29 15.07
CA ALA A 129 7.08 -0.06 13.64
C ALA A 129 6.33 -1.09 12.80
N TRP A 130 6.42 -2.38 13.17
CA TRP A 130 5.66 -3.43 12.49
C TRP A 130 4.15 -3.28 12.66
N LYS A 131 3.68 -2.84 13.84
CA LYS A 131 2.26 -2.56 14.08
C LYS A 131 1.74 -1.45 13.15
N LEU A 132 2.54 -0.41 12.93
CA LEU A 132 2.23 0.67 11.99
C LEU A 132 2.10 0.13 10.56
N VAL A 133 3.09 -0.63 10.07
CA VAL A 133 3.05 -1.28 8.74
C VAL A 133 1.83 -2.18 8.59
N SER A 134 1.51 -2.96 9.63
CA SER A 134 0.35 -3.86 9.66
C SER A 134 -0.96 -3.08 9.55
N GLN A 135 -1.12 -1.99 10.31
CA GLN A 135 -2.33 -1.17 10.28
C GLN A 135 -2.55 -0.54 8.90
N ILE A 136 -1.52 0.10 8.35
CA ILE A 136 -1.59 0.70 7.01
C ILE A 136 -1.99 -0.35 5.98
N THR A 137 -1.35 -1.53 6.02
CA THR A 137 -1.62 -2.62 5.08
C THR A 137 -3.06 -3.13 5.19
N ILE A 138 -3.57 -3.32 6.40
CA ILE A 138 -4.96 -3.76 6.63
C ILE A 138 -5.95 -2.73 6.07
N ASP A 139 -5.72 -1.44 6.35
CA ASP A 139 -6.59 -0.36 5.88
C ASP A 139 -6.60 -0.29 4.34
N SER A 140 -5.44 -0.42 3.69
CA SER A 140 -5.34 -0.50 2.21
C SER A 140 -6.09 -1.71 1.63
N LEU A 141 -5.94 -2.88 2.25
CA LEU A 141 -6.52 -4.13 1.75
C LEU A 141 -8.03 -4.18 1.94
N HIS A 142 -8.57 -3.59 3.01
CA HIS A 142 -10.01 -3.49 3.22
C HIS A 142 -10.70 -2.81 2.03
N VAL A 143 -10.06 -1.79 1.45
CA VAL A 143 -10.62 -1.06 0.31
C VAL A 143 -10.34 -1.74 -1.02
N THR A 144 -9.13 -2.26 -1.22
CA THR A 144 -8.69 -2.77 -2.54
C THR A 144 -9.01 -4.24 -2.79
N MET A 145 -8.96 -5.07 -1.73
CA MET A 145 -9.11 -6.52 -1.79
C MET A 145 -9.79 -7.01 -0.49
N PRO A 146 -11.07 -6.69 -0.26
CA PRO A 146 -11.75 -6.90 1.04
C PRO A 146 -11.84 -8.37 1.49
N THR A 147 -11.71 -9.31 0.56
CA THR A 147 -11.70 -10.76 0.84
C THR A 147 -10.29 -11.31 1.11
N CYS A 148 -9.25 -10.48 0.97
CA CYS A 148 -7.87 -10.90 1.18
C CYS A 148 -7.52 -10.91 2.67
N ASP A 149 -7.25 -12.10 3.21
CA ASP A 149 -6.78 -12.28 4.59
C ASP A 149 -5.27 -12.47 4.65
N VAL A 150 -4.55 -11.42 5.03
CA VAL A 150 -3.10 -11.45 5.30
C VAL A 150 -2.77 -11.43 6.79
N ASN A 151 -3.75 -11.58 7.69
CA ASN A 151 -3.53 -11.44 9.13
C ASN A 151 -2.46 -12.41 9.64
N ARG A 152 -2.34 -13.60 9.02
CA ARG A 152 -1.30 -14.57 9.37
C ARG A 152 0.13 -14.11 9.06
N ALA A 153 0.33 -13.16 8.14
CA ALA A 153 1.63 -12.54 7.91
C ALA A 153 1.90 -11.40 8.90
N LEU A 154 0.84 -10.73 9.36
CA LEU A 154 0.90 -9.53 10.18
C LEU A 154 0.98 -9.80 11.70
N LEU A 155 0.35 -10.88 12.19
CA LEU A 155 0.33 -11.33 13.59
C LEU A 155 1.53 -12.19 13.97
#